data_AF-A0A831TFS3-F1
#
_entry.id   AF-A0A831TFS3-F1
#
_cell.length_a   1.000
_cell.length_b   1.000
_cell.length_c   1.000
_cell.angle_alpha   90.00
_cell.angle_beta   90.00
_cell.angle_gamma   90.00
#
_symmetry.space_group_name_H-M   'P 1'
#
loop_
_entity.id
_entity.type
_entity.pdbx_description
1 polymer ?
#
loop_
_entity_poly.entity_id
_entity_poly.type
_entity_poly.pdbx_seq_one_letter_code
_entity_poly.pdbx_strand_id
1 'polypeptide(L)'
;MSENITHIAATEDCFHFVGILDKFSPEFKQVTQNYVRLSRLTSVTRGGDRFSVTLLDQIRAEFRKGNFDEFQQRKLAFALGWICHRAADRCMKPVFGSFDSKTLRSAVGIDYTASDCSIYNDATIYKLYHANNNEGPYPKATFEELMESLPEHEDVDILGVRALSRVLIQNSLLAMQEVAVEDGEFDAWLKQINVKRQRFTLEVERYYGAIFNPNPEKYNKFIVEANFYDGSEPILQMAMKMRTGDKVSSNLLQDAILTKPESSYAHILNTASRYLEVANEFFTGDMGVDELRDRLDIGKMGRDGIPA
;
A
#
# COMPACT_ATOMS: atom_id res chain seq x y z
N MET A 1 9.52 -4.15 -5.36
CA MET A 1 8.34 -3.54 -4.73
C MET A 1 8.32 -4.01 -3.30
N SER A 2 8.76 -3.14 -2.41
CA SER A 2 8.57 -3.25 -0.97
C SER A 2 7.76 -2.00 -0.60
N GLU A 3 6.95 -2.02 0.46
CA GLU A 3 5.82 -1.12 0.81
C GLU A 3 4.41 -1.68 0.56
N ASN A 4 4.29 -2.92 0.09
CA ASN A 4 2.97 -3.49 -0.18
C ASN A 4 2.13 -3.59 1.11
N ILE A 5 2.76 -3.95 2.23
CA ILE A 5 2.07 -4.13 3.52
C ILE A 5 1.65 -2.78 4.09
N THR A 6 2.55 -1.79 4.04
CA THR A 6 2.31 -0.43 4.52
C THR A 6 1.15 0.24 3.78
N HIS A 7 1.13 0.18 2.44
CA HIS A 7 0.05 0.78 1.65
C HIS A 7 -1.30 0.08 1.85
N ILE A 8 -1.30 -1.26 1.98
CA ILE A 8 -2.52 -2.01 2.29
C ILE A 8 -3.05 -1.62 3.66
N ALA A 9 -2.21 -1.61 4.68
CA ALA A 9 -2.62 -1.25 6.04
C ALA A 9 -3.17 0.18 6.10
N ALA A 10 -2.49 1.13 5.44
CA ALA A 10 -2.94 2.51 5.41
C ALA A 10 -4.30 2.66 4.71
N THR A 11 -4.53 1.89 3.64
CA THR A 11 -5.81 1.86 2.92
C THR A 11 -6.93 1.30 3.79
N GLU A 12 -6.68 0.19 4.49
CA GLU A 12 -7.64 -0.39 5.43
C GLU A 12 -7.99 0.56 6.58
N ASP A 13 -6.98 1.20 7.19
CA ASP A 13 -7.17 2.17 8.27
C ASP A 13 -8.06 3.33 7.79
N CYS A 14 -7.75 3.90 6.63
CA CYS A 14 -8.55 4.97 6.05
C CYS A 14 -9.97 4.52 5.67
N PHE A 15 -10.14 3.27 5.23
CA PHE A 15 -11.46 2.72 4.92
C PHE A 15 -12.31 2.54 6.18
N HIS A 16 -11.71 2.13 7.30
CA HIS A 16 -12.37 2.14 8.60
C HIS A 16 -12.76 3.57 9.02
N PHE A 17 -11.90 4.56 8.77
CA PHE A 17 -12.21 5.96 9.07
C PHE A 17 -13.43 6.45 8.28
N VAL A 18 -13.48 6.17 6.97
CA VAL A 18 -14.63 6.51 6.12
C VAL A 18 -15.92 5.91 6.68
N GLY A 19 -15.89 4.66 7.15
CA GLY A 19 -17.05 3.98 7.71
C GLY A 19 -17.65 4.66 8.94
N ILE A 20 -16.86 5.44 9.68
CA ILE A 20 -17.26 6.07 10.95
C ILE A 20 -17.55 7.57 10.79
N LEU A 21 -16.78 8.29 9.98
CA LEU A 21 -16.89 9.75 9.85
C LEU A 21 -18.22 10.17 9.20
N ASP A 22 -18.94 11.09 9.84
CA ASP A 22 -20.30 11.49 9.42
C ASP A 22 -20.35 12.24 8.08
N LYS A 23 -19.25 12.89 7.70
CA LYS A 23 -19.14 13.68 6.46
C LYS A 23 -19.12 12.83 5.18
N PHE A 24 -18.85 11.54 5.27
CA PHE A 24 -18.84 10.66 4.10
C PHE A 24 -20.25 10.22 3.73
N SER A 25 -20.51 10.18 2.43
CA SER A 25 -21.77 9.71 1.88
C SER A 25 -22.06 8.24 2.23
N PRO A 26 -23.35 7.84 2.30
CA PRO A 26 -23.72 6.44 2.48
C PRO A 26 -23.07 5.52 1.44
N GLU A 27 -22.94 5.98 0.19
CA GLU A 27 -22.33 5.23 -0.92
C GLU A 27 -20.85 4.98 -0.66
N PHE A 28 -20.09 5.99 -0.22
CA PHE A 28 -18.68 5.81 0.15
C PHE A 28 -18.53 4.81 1.29
N LYS A 29 -19.33 4.97 2.36
CA LYS A 29 -19.32 4.04 3.51
C LYS A 29 -19.61 2.61 3.09
N GLN A 30 -20.63 2.40 2.27
CA GLN A 30 -20.99 1.09 1.76
C GLN A 30 -19.86 0.49 0.93
N VAL A 31 -19.23 1.28 0.06
CA VAL A 31 -18.15 0.81 -0.81
C VAL A 31 -16.90 0.43 -0.01
N THR A 32 -16.50 1.26 0.96
CA THR A 32 -15.31 0.95 1.77
C THR A 32 -15.51 -0.26 2.68
N GLN A 33 -16.73 -0.51 3.15
CA GLN A 33 -17.06 -1.70 3.95
C GLN A 33 -17.09 -2.98 3.10
N ASN A 34 -17.73 -2.95 1.94
CA ASN A 34 -18.00 -4.17 1.16
C ASN A 34 -16.84 -4.59 0.25
N TYR A 35 -15.99 -3.65 -0.18
CA TYR A 35 -14.99 -3.90 -1.23
C TYR A 35 -13.55 -3.59 -0.78
N VAL A 36 -13.26 -3.67 0.52
CA VAL A 36 -11.89 -3.47 1.06
C VAL A 36 -10.86 -4.39 0.41
N ARG A 37 -11.23 -5.64 0.08
CA ARG A 37 -10.32 -6.58 -0.60
C ARG A 37 -9.90 -6.08 -1.99
N LEU A 38 -10.79 -5.39 -2.70
CA LEU A 38 -10.51 -4.85 -4.01
C LEU A 38 -9.61 -3.60 -3.91
N SER A 39 -9.81 -2.75 -2.91
CA SER A 39 -8.95 -1.59 -2.69
C SER A 39 -7.54 -1.97 -2.25
N ARG A 40 -7.35 -3.11 -1.56
CA ARG A 40 -6.00 -3.67 -1.29
C ARG A 40 -5.22 -3.88 -2.58
N LEU A 41 -5.85 -4.48 -3.60
CA LEU A 41 -5.20 -4.73 -4.89
C LEU A 41 -4.73 -3.42 -5.52
N THR A 42 -5.55 -2.37 -5.49
CA THR A 42 -5.16 -1.10 -6.12
C THR A 42 -4.18 -0.30 -5.31
N SER A 43 -4.21 -0.44 -3.99
CA SER A 43 -3.28 0.25 -3.08
C SER A 43 -1.80 -0.11 -3.33
N VAL A 44 -1.53 -1.21 -4.03
CA VAL A 44 -0.18 -1.68 -4.37
C VAL A 44 0.13 -1.62 -5.88
N THR A 45 -0.74 -0.99 -6.67
CA THR A 45 -0.56 -0.88 -8.12
C THR A 45 -0.20 0.54 -8.53
N ARG A 46 0.73 0.65 -9.48
CA ARG A 46 1.15 1.93 -10.06
C ARG A 46 0.14 2.42 -11.10
N GLY A 47 0.21 3.72 -11.38
CA GLY A 47 -0.54 4.34 -12.48
C GLY A 47 -1.86 4.98 -12.08
N GLY A 48 -2.20 4.96 -10.78
CA GLY A 48 -3.41 5.60 -10.25
C GLY A 48 -3.57 7.05 -10.72
N ASP A 49 -2.50 7.84 -10.78
CA ASP A 49 -2.56 9.25 -11.19
C ASP A 49 -3.10 9.49 -12.61
N ARG A 50 -2.91 8.51 -13.50
CA ARG A 50 -3.38 8.61 -14.89
C ARG A 50 -4.87 8.28 -15.01
N PHE A 51 -5.39 7.44 -14.12
CA PHE A 51 -6.70 6.81 -14.31
C PHE A 51 -7.71 7.13 -13.21
N SER A 52 -7.28 7.43 -11.98
CA SER A 52 -8.17 7.60 -10.81
C SER A 52 -9.20 8.70 -11.02
N VAL A 53 -8.78 9.87 -11.51
CA VAL A 53 -9.66 11.01 -11.76
C VAL A 53 -10.66 10.74 -12.88
N THR A 54 -10.18 10.21 -14.00
CA THR A 54 -11.07 9.86 -15.14
C THR A 54 -12.07 8.79 -14.73
N LEU A 55 -11.62 7.79 -13.97
CA LEU A 55 -12.50 6.73 -13.46
C LEU A 55 -13.54 7.28 -12.48
N LEU A 56 -13.15 8.16 -11.54
CA LEU A 56 -14.08 8.81 -10.62
C LEU A 56 -15.13 9.66 -11.34
N ASP A 57 -14.73 10.43 -12.36
CA ASP A 57 -15.68 11.25 -13.13
C ASP A 57 -16.69 10.38 -13.89
N GLN A 58 -16.23 9.26 -14.47
CA GLN A 58 -17.11 8.29 -15.12
C GLN A 58 -18.10 7.65 -14.14
N ILE A 59 -17.64 7.23 -12.95
CA ILE A 59 -18.51 6.64 -11.92
C ILE A 59 -19.52 7.68 -11.44
N ARG A 60 -19.09 8.93 -11.20
CA ARG A 60 -19.97 10.03 -10.79
C ARG A 60 -21.05 10.32 -11.85
N ALA A 61 -20.70 10.30 -13.13
CA ALA A 61 -21.65 10.50 -14.22
C ALA A 61 -22.73 9.41 -14.24
N GLU A 62 -22.37 8.15 -13.99
CA GLU A 62 -23.34 7.06 -13.87
C GLU A 62 -24.18 7.17 -12.59
N PHE A 63 -23.56 7.50 -11.45
CA PHE A 63 -24.26 7.75 -10.19
C PHE A 63 -25.35 8.83 -10.35
N ARG A 64 -25.04 9.96 -11.02
CA ARG A 64 -26.01 11.04 -11.30
C ARG A 64 -27.17 10.62 -12.21
N LYS A 65 -27.02 9.55 -12.99
CA LYS A 65 -28.10 8.96 -13.79
C LYS A 65 -28.95 7.96 -12.98
N GLY A 66 -28.62 7.75 -11.71
CA GLY A 66 -29.22 6.70 -10.87
C GLY A 66 -28.60 5.31 -11.07
N ASN A 67 -27.51 5.20 -11.83
CA ASN A 67 -26.82 3.94 -12.11
C ASN A 67 -25.64 3.76 -11.14
N PHE A 68 -25.90 3.13 -9.99
CA PHE A 68 -24.85 2.82 -9.00
C PHE A 68 -24.90 1.35 -8.56
N ASP A 69 -24.82 0.47 -9.56
CA ASP A 69 -24.78 -0.97 -9.36
C ASP A 69 -23.47 -1.45 -8.73
N GLU A 70 -23.38 -2.75 -8.48
CA GLU A 70 -22.20 -3.41 -7.94
C GLU A 70 -20.93 -3.15 -8.78
N PHE A 71 -21.05 -3.06 -10.11
CA PHE A 71 -19.89 -2.80 -10.97
C PHE A 71 -19.35 -1.38 -10.76
N GLN A 72 -20.22 -0.38 -10.63
CA GLN A 72 -19.81 0.99 -10.29
C GLN A 72 -19.20 1.06 -8.89
N GLN A 73 -19.78 0.36 -7.92
CA GLN A 73 -19.25 0.27 -6.55
C GLN A 73 -17.84 -0.33 -6.52
N ARG A 74 -17.61 -1.43 -7.25
CA ARG A 74 -16.28 -2.05 -7.40
C ARG A 74 -15.28 -1.09 -8.04
N LYS A 75 -15.66 -0.38 -9.10
CA LYS A 75 -14.80 0.65 -9.73
C LYS A 75 -14.50 1.80 -8.77
N LEU A 76 -15.45 2.21 -7.93
CA LEU A 76 -15.22 3.21 -6.90
C LEU A 76 -14.18 2.71 -5.89
N ALA A 77 -14.35 1.51 -5.33
CA ALA A 77 -13.37 0.92 -4.41
C ALA A 77 -11.95 0.87 -5.02
N PHE A 78 -11.88 0.52 -6.31
CA PHE A 78 -10.64 0.49 -7.08
C PHE A 78 -9.97 1.87 -7.11
N ALA A 79 -10.72 2.92 -7.47
CA ALA A 79 -10.24 4.30 -7.51
C ALA A 79 -9.82 4.83 -6.12
N LEU A 80 -10.58 4.50 -5.07
CA LEU A 80 -10.26 4.92 -3.70
C LEU A 80 -8.96 4.29 -3.20
N GLY A 81 -8.69 3.01 -3.50
CA GLY A 81 -7.40 2.39 -3.15
C GLY A 81 -6.21 3.03 -3.88
N TRP A 82 -6.38 3.48 -5.13
CA TRP A 82 -5.35 4.28 -5.82
C TRP A 82 -5.13 5.65 -5.19
N ILE A 83 -6.18 6.29 -4.68
CA ILE A 83 -6.06 7.55 -3.96
C ILE A 83 -5.24 7.36 -2.67
N CYS A 84 -5.51 6.28 -1.92
CA CYS A 84 -4.72 5.94 -0.73
C CYS A 84 -3.26 5.59 -1.10
N HIS A 85 -3.04 4.84 -2.18
CA HIS A 85 -1.69 4.58 -2.71
C HIS A 85 -0.92 5.87 -2.97
N ARG A 86 -1.54 6.84 -3.65
CA ARG A 86 -0.93 8.14 -3.94
C ARG A 86 -0.54 8.87 -2.65
N ALA A 87 -1.43 8.91 -1.66
CA ALA A 87 -1.13 9.52 -0.37
C ALA A 87 0.09 8.88 0.29
N ALA A 88 0.17 7.55 0.29
CA ALA A 88 1.32 6.82 0.83
C ALA A 88 2.61 7.14 0.07
N ASP A 89 2.60 7.06 -1.25
CA ASP A 89 3.75 7.38 -2.10
C ASP A 89 4.28 8.81 -1.86
N ARG A 90 3.38 9.79 -1.72
CA ARG A 90 3.77 11.20 -1.47
C ARG A 90 4.45 11.39 -0.13
N CYS A 91 4.09 10.61 0.87
CA CYS A 91 4.72 10.65 2.19
C CYS A 91 6.04 9.87 2.22
N MET A 92 6.10 8.74 1.52
CA MET A 92 7.19 7.78 1.67
C MET A 92 8.33 7.96 0.66
N LYS A 93 8.07 8.43 -0.57
CA LYS A 93 9.12 8.70 -1.57
C LYS A 93 10.25 9.61 -1.05
N PRO A 94 9.97 10.73 -0.35
CA PRO A 94 11.01 11.56 0.26
C PRO A 94 11.88 10.80 1.27
N VAL A 95 11.25 9.94 2.09
CA VAL A 95 11.94 9.11 3.09
C VAL A 95 12.92 8.18 2.38
N PHE A 96 12.48 7.51 1.32
CA PHE A 96 13.34 6.61 0.54
C PHE A 96 14.42 7.32 -0.25
N GLY A 97 14.10 8.50 -0.82
CA GLY A 97 15.03 9.34 -1.56
C GLY A 97 16.26 9.72 -0.73
N SER A 98 16.10 9.87 0.59
CA SER A 98 17.23 10.12 1.50
C SER A 98 18.26 8.97 1.54
N PHE A 99 17.89 7.77 1.08
CA PHE A 99 18.73 6.58 1.02
C PHE A 99 19.12 6.17 -0.42
N ASP A 100 18.72 6.95 -1.44
CA ASP A 100 18.91 6.61 -2.86
C ASP A 100 20.25 7.13 -3.43
N SER A 101 20.94 8.01 -2.70
CA SER A 101 22.26 8.53 -3.08
C SER A 101 23.39 7.73 -2.40
N LYS A 102 24.15 6.96 -3.19
CA LYS A 102 25.38 6.21 -2.81
C LYS A 102 25.32 5.56 -1.42
N THR A 103 24.89 4.30 -1.37
CA THR A 103 24.97 3.36 -0.23
C THR A 103 25.52 4.00 1.04
N LEU A 104 24.63 4.60 1.83
CA LEU A 104 25.02 5.13 3.13
C LEU A 104 25.53 3.94 3.94
N ARG A 105 26.81 3.95 4.28
CA ARG A 105 27.45 2.84 4.97
C ARG A 105 27.71 3.22 6.41
N SER A 106 27.29 2.40 7.35
CA SER A 106 27.56 2.61 8.77
C SER A 106 29.06 2.46 9.07
N ALA A 107 29.51 2.94 10.23
CA ALA A 107 30.90 2.81 10.68
C ALA A 107 31.35 1.34 10.80
N VAL A 108 30.41 0.40 10.95
CA VAL A 108 30.65 -1.05 11.01
C VAL A 108 30.40 -1.75 9.68
N GLY A 109 30.26 -0.99 8.59
CA GLY A 109 30.19 -1.54 7.23
C GLY A 109 28.81 -2.02 6.78
N ILE A 110 27.73 -1.68 7.51
CA ILE A 110 26.35 -2.01 7.13
C ILE A 110 25.85 -1.03 6.08
N ASP A 111 25.34 -1.57 4.97
CA ASP A 111 24.75 -0.79 3.89
C ASP A 111 23.28 -0.45 4.21
N TYR A 112 22.94 0.82 4.08
CA TYR A 112 21.57 1.34 4.11
C TYR A 112 21.09 1.60 2.68
N THR A 113 20.01 0.92 2.29
CA THR A 113 19.40 1.07 0.97
C THR A 113 17.93 1.47 1.10
N ALA A 114 17.40 2.17 0.10
CA ALA A 114 15.96 2.48 0.03
C ALA A 114 15.09 1.20 0.13
N SER A 115 15.55 0.10 -0.48
CA SER A 115 14.88 -1.20 -0.38
C SER A 115 14.87 -1.76 1.04
N ASP A 116 15.96 -1.62 1.81
CA ASP A 116 15.96 -2.04 3.21
C ASP A 116 15.00 -1.20 4.05
N CYS A 117 15.03 0.13 3.89
CA CYS A 117 14.11 1.02 4.60
C CYS A 117 12.65 0.59 4.37
N SER A 118 12.30 0.39 3.11
CA SER A 118 10.98 -0.06 2.68
C SER A 118 10.57 -1.42 3.28
N ILE A 119 11.48 -2.41 3.32
CA ILE A 119 11.23 -3.72 3.98
C ILE A 119 11.04 -3.57 5.49
N TYR A 120 11.83 -2.73 6.16
CA TYR A 120 11.71 -2.52 7.61
C TYR A 120 10.40 -1.83 7.98
N ASN A 121 9.93 -0.90 7.14
CA ASN A 121 8.62 -0.27 7.31
C ASN A 121 7.50 -1.30 7.21
N ASP A 122 7.50 -2.12 6.16
CA ASP A 122 6.52 -3.20 6.00
C ASP A 122 6.59 -4.24 7.12
N ALA A 123 7.80 -4.64 7.54
CA ALA A 123 7.99 -5.58 8.65
C ALA A 123 7.43 -5.03 9.96
N THR A 124 7.58 -3.72 10.19
CA THR A 124 7.04 -3.03 11.37
C THR A 124 5.51 -3.04 11.35
N ILE A 125 4.90 -2.65 10.23
CA ILE A 125 3.44 -2.67 10.06
C ILE A 125 2.88 -4.11 10.13
N TYR A 126 3.55 -5.08 9.51
CA TYR A 126 3.18 -6.49 9.59
C TYR A 126 3.11 -6.98 11.03
N LYS A 127 4.14 -6.70 11.84
CA LYS A 127 4.14 -7.07 13.27
C LYS A 127 2.99 -6.43 14.04
N LEU A 128 2.70 -5.17 13.76
CA LEU A 128 1.65 -4.43 14.45
C LEU A 128 0.25 -4.98 14.13
N TYR A 129 -0.02 -5.31 12.85
CA TYR A 129 -1.40 -5.53 12.39
C TYR A 129 -1.72 -6.93 11.86
N HIS A 130 -0.72 -7.70 11.44
CA HIS A 130 -0.93 -8.94 10.69
C HIS A 130 -0.33 -10.17 11.36
N ALA A 131 0.77 -10.05 12.10
CA ALA A 131 1.45 -11.20 12.71
C ALA A 131 0.54 -12.05 13.65
N ASN A 132 -0.49 -11.43 14.24
CA ASN A 132 -1.46 -12.09 15.11
C ASN A 132 -2.84 -12.29 14.44
N ASN A 133 -2.97 -12.02 13.14
CA ASN A 133 -4.23 -12.10 12.41
C ASN A 133 -4.14 -13.08 11.24
N ASN A 134 -4.75 -14.25 11.38
CA ASN A 134 -4.75 -15.29 10.35
C ASN A 134 -5.79 -15.06 9.23
N GLU A 135 -6.69 -14.08 9.37
CA GLU A 135 -7.74 -13.79 8.37
C GLU A 135 -7.35 -12.66 7.39
N GLY A 136 -6.21 -12.02 7.62
CA GLY A 136 -5.69 -10.91 6.82
C GLY A 136 -5.06 -11.34 5.48
N PRO A 137 -4.66 -10.36 4.62
CA PRO A 137 -3.95 -10.65 3.38
C PRO A 137 -2.55 -11.25 3.60
N TYR A 138 -2.04 -11.17 4.83
CA TYR A 138 -0.73 -11.66 5.24
C TYR A 138 -0.86 -12.52 6.51
N PRO A 139 -1.31 -13.78 6.43
CA PRO A 139 -1.31 -14.69 7.57
C PRO A 139 0.11 -14.91 8.10
N LYS A 140 0.23 -15.36 9.37
CA LYS A 140 1.53 -15.56 10.04
C LYS A 140 2.55 -16.34 9.20
N ALA A 141 2.09 -17.42 8.56
CA ALA A 141 2.90 -18.30 7.73
C ALA A 141 3.47 -17.65 6.46
N THR A 142 3.02 -16.44 6.07
CA THR A 142 3.47 -15.76 4.83
C THR A 142 4.96 -15.50 4.80
N PHE A 143 5.52 -15.11 5.95
CA PHE A 143 6.93 -14.73 6.08
C PHE A 143 7.72 -15.68 6.97
N GLU A 144 7.07 -16.68 7.56
CA GLU A 144 7.73 -17.65 8.44
C GLU A 144 8.56 -18.64 7.64
N GLU A 145 9.75 -18.95 8.15
CA GLU A 145 10.59 -20.00 7.59
C GLU A 145 9.90 -21.35 7.79
N LEU A 146 9.79 -22.14 6.72
CA LEU A 146 9.13 -23.46 6.72
C LEU A 146 7.69 -23.47 7.28
N MET A 147 7.00 -22.34 7.35
CA MET A 147 5.60 -22.25 7.77
C MET A 147 5.27 -23.00 9.09
N GLU A 148 6.20 -23.01 10.05
CA GLU A 148 6.12 -23.79 11.30
C GLU A 148 4.84 -23.53 12.13
N SER A 149 4.19 -22.39 11.94
CA SER A 149 2.93 -22.05 12.59
C SER A 149 1.71 -22.77 12.01
N LEU A 150 1.83 -23.45 10.87
CA LEU A 150 0.75 -24.25 10.30
C LEU A 150 0.70 -25.65 10.97
N PRO A 151 -0.50 -26.17 11.33
CA PRO A 151 -0.63 -27.46 11.99
C PRO A 151 -0.01 -28.62 11.21
N GLU A 152 -0.05 -28.57 9.87
CA GLU A 152 0.39 -29.65 8.98
C GLU A 152 1.80 -29.43 8.39
N HIS A 153 2.60 -28.50 8.93
CA HIS A 153 3.91 -28.17 8.33
C HIS A 153 4.89 -29.35 8.30
N GLU A 154 4.81 -30.27 9.28
CA GLU A 154 5.64 -31.49 9.34
C GLU A 154 5.24 -32.52 8.26
N ASP A 155 3.98 -32.52 7.84
CA ASP A 155 3.43 -33.47 6.86
C ASP A 155 3.63 -33.02 5.40
N VAL A 156 4.11 -31.79 5.19
CA VAL A 156 4.31 -31.19 3.87
C VAL A 156 5.79 -31.00 3.58
N ASP A 157 6.27 -31.55 2.47
CA ASP A 157 7.60 -31.21 1.94
C ASP A 157 7.58 -29.78 1.36
N ILE A 158 7.72 -28.78 2.24
CA ILE A 158 7.64 -27.36 1.89
C ILE A 158 8.75 -26.98 0.90
N LEU A 159 9.93 -27.59 1.01
CA LEU A 159 11.03 -27.34 0.08
C LEU A 159 10.71 -27.92 -1.30
N GLY A 160 10.15 -29.13 -1.36
CA GLY A 160 9.65 -29.75 -2.57
C GLY A 160 8.53 -28.94 -3.23
N VAL A 161 7.54 -28.48 -2.45
CA VAL A 161 6.45 -27.63 -2.94
C VAL A 161 7.00 -26.30 -3.48
N ARG A 162 7.92 -25.65 -2.76
CA ARG A 162 8.56 -24.40 -3.22
C ARG A 162 9.29 -24.60 -4.55
N ALA A 163 10.03 -25.71 -4.69
CA ALA A 163 10.72 -26.05 -5.94
C ALA A 163 9.73 -26.29 -7.09
N LEU A 164 8.66 -27.05 -6.83
CA LEU A 164 7.60 -27.32 -7.81
C LEU A 164 6.89 -26.03 -8.26
N SER A 165 6.45 -25.19 -7.32
CA SER A 165 5.80 -23.91 -7.63
C SER A 165 6.68 -23.01 -8.50
N ARG A 166 8.00 -22.96 -8.22
CA ARG A 166 8.96 -22.20 -9.04
C ARG A 166 8.98 -22.71 -10.48
N VAL A 167 9.02 -24.03 -10.68
CA VAL A 167 9.00 -24.64 -12.03
C VAL A 167 7.67 -24.37 -12.73
N LEU A 168 6.54 -24.50 -12.03
CA LEU A 168 5.22 -24.24 -12.61
C LEU A 168 5.06 -22.78 -13.03
N ILE A 169 5.41 -21.82 -12.16
CA ILE A 169 5.37 -20.39 -12.49
C ILE A 169 6.29 -20.09 -13.67
N GLN A 170 7.51 -20.64 -13.68
CA GLN A 170 8.44 -20.47 -14.79
C GLN A 170 7.86 -20.99 -16.10
N ASN A 171 7.27 -22.19 -16.09
CA ASN A 171 6.62 -22.77 -17.27
C ASN A 171 5.40 -21.96 -17.72
N SER A 172 4.56 -21.48 -16.80
CA SER A 172 3.42 -20.62 -17.12
C SER A 172 3.86 -19.29 -17.72
N LEU A 173 4.92 -18.66 -17.18
CA LEU A 173 5.48 -17.43 -17.75
C LEU A 173 6.06 -17.66 -19.14
N LEU A 174 6.73 -18.80 -19.38
CA LEU A 174 7.22 -19.18 -20.71
C LEU A 174 6.05 -19.44 -21.68
N ALA A 175 4.98 -20.08 -21.23
CA ALA A 175 3.79 -20.35 -22.04
C ALA A 175 2.97 -19.07 -22.36
N MET A 176 2.99 -18.07 -21.48
CA MET A 176 2.36 -16.76 -21.71
C MET A 176 3.15 -15.87 -22.68
N GLN A 177 4.38 -16.23 -23.06
CA GLN A 177 5.12 -15.50 -24.09
C GLN A 177 4.58 -15.87 -25.48
N GLU A 178 3.60 -15.11 -25.97
CA GLU A 178 3.57 -14.87 -27.41
C GLU A 178 4.78 -14.00 -27.75
N VAL A 179 5.78 -14.62 -28.35
CA VAL A 179 6.96 -13.94 -28.88
C VAL A 179 6.50 -13.12 -30.09
N ALA A 180 6.04 -11.90 -29.86
CA ALA A 180 5.82 -10.91 -30.90
C ALA A 180 7.17 -10.35 -31.34
N VAL A 181 7.95 -11.17 -32.04
CA VAL A 181 9.17 -10.71 -32.73
C VAL A 181 8.77 -10.45 -34.16
N GLU A 182 8.45 -9.19 -34.46
CA GLU A 182 8.63 -8.70 -35.82
C GLU A 182 10.15 -8.55 -36.05
N ASP A 183 10.63 -9.23 -37.08
CA ASP A 183 11.92 -9.04 -37.75
C ASP A 183 13.17 -8.80 -36.87
N GLY A 184 13.84 -9.88 -36.47
CA GLY A 184 15.28 -9.89 -36.21
C GLY A 184 15.80 -9.27 -34.91
N GLU A 185 14.95 -8.63 -34.10
CA GLU A 185 15.37 -7.95 -32.86
C GLU A 185 15.17 -8.77 -31.57
N PHE A 186 15.30 -10.10 -31.64
CA PHE A 186 15.11 -10.98 -30.47
C PHE A 186 16.01 -10.60 -29.28
N ASP A 187 17.28 -10.26 -29.53
CA ASP A 187 18.24 -9.86 -28.48
C ASP A 187 17.87 -8.51 -27.85
N ALA A 188 17.33 -7.57 -28.62
CA ALA A 188 16.88 -6.27 -28.12
C ALA A 188 15.59 -6.42 -27.30
N TRP A 189 14.67 -7.29 -27.75
CA TRP A 189 13.47 -7.67 -27.01
C TRP A 189 13.81 -8.38 -25.69
N LEU A 190 14.75 -9.33 -25.67
CA LEU A 190 15.23 -10.01 -24.46
C LEU A 190 15.87 -9.03 -23.47
N LYS A 191 16.67 -8.08 -23.95
CA LYS A 191 17.23 -7.00 -23.11
C LYS A 191 16.13 -6.11 -22.57
N GLN A 192 15.13 -5.75 -23.38
CA GLN A 192 13.97 -4.98 -22.92
C GLN A 192 13.14 -5.75 -21.90
N ILE A 193 12.98 -7.07 -22.02
CA ILE A 193 12.33 -7.88 -20.99
C ILE A 193 13.12 -7.83 -19.70
N ASN A 194 14.45 -7.95 -19.73
CA ASN A 194 15.26 -7.83 -18.51
C ASN A 194 15.21 -6.43 -17.88
N VAL A 195 15.04 -5.37 -18.68
CA VAL A 195 14.86 -3.98 -18.22
C VAL A 195 13.43 -3.73 -17.71
N LYS A 196 12.41 -4.25 -18.41
CA LYS A 196 10.98 -4.15 -18.09
C LYS A 196 10.52 -5.16 -17.06
N ARG A 197 11.35 -6.17 -16.73
CA ARG A 197 11.19 -7.06 -15.59
C ARG A 197 11.32 -6.17 -14.36
N GLN A 198 10.21 -5.54 -14.03
CA GLN A 198 9.94 -5.03 -12.71
C GLN A 198 10.33 -6.18 -11.79
N ARG A 199 11.31 -5.97 -10.91
CA ARG A 199 11.72 -6.99 -9.95
C ARG A 199 10.51 -7.23 -9.05
N PHE A 200 9.66 -8.18 -9.44
CA PHE A 200 8.64 -8.82 -8.63
C PHE A 200 9.28 -9.82 -7.66
N THR A 201 10.57 -9.64 -7.36
CA THR A 201 11.24 -10.39 -6.30
C THR A 201 10.84 -9.72 -4.99
N LEU A 202 9.81 -10.24 -4.35
CA LEU A 202 9.71 -10.14 -2.90
C LEU A 202 10.83 -11.01 -2.35
N GLU A 203 11.82 -10.38 -1.73
CA GLU A 203 12.93 -11.09 -1.08
C GLU A 203 12.42 -11.56 0.29
N VAL A 204 11.62 -12.63 0.28
CA VAL A 204 10.94 -13.18 1.48
C VAL A 204 11.94 -13.41 2.62
N GLU A 205 13.16 -13.85 2.31
CA GLU A 205 14.24 -14.01 3.29
C GLU A 205 14.63 -12.70 3.99
N ARG A 206 14.62 -11.56 3.30
CA ARG A 206 14.87 -10.24 3.91
C ARG A 206 13.70 -9.79 4.76
N TYR A 207 12.46 -10.09 4.35
CA TYR A 207 11.28 -9.86 5.19
C TYR A 207 11.34 -10.72 6.44
N TYR A 208 11.64 -12.01 6.32
CA TYR A 208 11.85 -12.91 7.46
C TYR A 208 12.93 -12.36 8.39
N GLY A 209 14.07 -11.94 7.86
CA GLY A 209 15.13 -11.28 8.63
C GLY A 209 14.62 -10.03 9.36
N ALA A 210 13.97 -9.08 8.67
CA ALA A 210 13.45 -7.86 9.30
C ALA A 210 12.32 -8.12 10.32
N ILE A 211 11.52 -9.17 10.11
CA ILE A 211 10.41 -9.54 11.00
C ILE A 211 10.94 -10.31 12.21
N PHE A 212 11.61 -11.43 12.03
CA PHE A 212 11.95 -12.32 13.13
C PHE A 212 13.31 -12.01 13.76
N ASN A 213 14.26 -11.50 12.99
CA ASN A 213 15.65 -11.24 13.43
C ASN A 213 16.16 -9.84 12.98
N PRO A 214 15.48 -8.74 13.36
CA PRO A 214 15.79 -7.41 12.85
C PRO A 214 17.22 -7.00 13.24
N ASN A 215 17.97 -6.47 12.28
CA ASN A 215 19.25 -5.82 12.56
C ASN A 215 18.99 -4.54 13.36
N PRO A 216 19.55 -4.40 14.59
CA PRO A 216 19.25 -3.26 15.45
C PRO A 216 19.64 -1.90 14.85
N GLU A 217 20.77 -1.82 14.12
CA GLU A 217 21.20 -0.58 13.47
C GLU A 217 20.23 -0.17 12.37
N LYS A 218 19.79 -1.11 11.53
CA LYS A 218 18.80 -0.84 10.48
C LYS A 218 17.44 -0.47 11.08
N TYR A 219 17.00 -1.15 12.14
CA TYR A 219 15.76 -0.80 12.82
C TYR A 219 15.81 0.61 13.43
N ASN A 220 16.89 0.92 14.16
CA ASN A 220 17.07 2.26 14.71
C ASN A 220 17.09 3.31 13.60
N LYS A 221 17.82 3.06 12.51
CA LYS A 221 17.93 4.01 11.40
C LYS A 221 16.62 4.25 10.66
N PHE A 222 15.91 3.18 10.29
CA PHE A 222 14.76 3.26 9.40
C PHE A 222 13.43 3.45 10.12
N ILE A 223 13.34 3.09 11.40
CA ILE A 223 12.09 3.18 12.17
C ILE A 223 12.16 4.29 13.21
N VAL A 224 13.21 4.30 14.05
CA VAL A 224 13.32 5.23 15.18
C VAL A 224 13.78 6.61 14.71
N GLU A 225 14.97 6.71 14.10
CA GLU A 225 15.54 7.98 13.64
C GLU A 225 14.72 8.62 12.52
N ALA A 226 14.18 7.80 11.60
CA ALA A 226 13.30 8.28 10.54
C ALA A 226 11.88 8.62 11.02
N ASN A 227 11.58 8.38 12.31
CA ASN A 227 10.25 8.54 12.90
C ASN A 227 9.15 7.90 12.03
N PHE A 228 9.32 6.63 11.68
CA PHE A 228 8.38 5.96 10.77
C PHE A 228 7.00 5.78 11.41
N TYR A 229 6.96 5.36 12.68
CA TYR A 229 5.73 5.07 13.41
C TYR A 229 5.86 5.46 14.87
N ASP A 230 4.95 6.32 15.36
CA ASP A 230 4.82 6.66 16.78
C ASP A 230 3.43 6.24 17.28
N GLY A 231 3.38 5.14 18.03
CA GLY A 231 2.13 4.61 18.55
C GLY A 231 1.39 5.58 19.48
N SER A 232 2.00 6.64 19.99
CA SER A 232 1.33 7.62 20.83
C SER A 232 0.46 8.63 20.05
N GLU A 233 0.63 8.73 18.72
CA GLU A 233 -0.12 9.70 17.93
C GLU A 233 -1.63 9.40 17.90
N PRO A 234 -2.50 10.43 18.05
CA PRO A 234 -3.95 10.23 18.14
C PRO A 234 -4.56 9.44 16.98
N ILE A 235 -4.16 9.73 15.74
CA ILE A 235 -4.70 9.05 14.54
C ILE A 235 -4.33 7.56 14.51
N LEU A 236 -3.12 7.21 15.02
CA LEU A 236 -2.63 5.83 15.09
C LEU A 236 -3.31 5.05 16.22
N GLN A 237 -3.56 5.71 17.35
CA GLN A 237 -4.39 5.15 18.42
C GLN A 237 -5.82 4.86 17.96
N MET A 238 -6.41 5.74 17.13
CA MET A 238 -7.74 5.48 16.56
C MET A 238 -7.73 4.31 15.58
N ALA A 239 -6.74 4.23 14.69
CA ALA A 239 -6.57 3.09 13.78
C ALA A 239 -6.46 1.77 14.53
N MET A 240 -5.62 1.72 15.57
CA MET A 240 -5.42 0.52 16.38
C MET A 240 -6.73 0.08 17.07
N LYS A 241 -7.44 1.01 17.70
CA LYS A 241 -8.74 0.74 18.34
C LYS A 241 -9.74 0.11 17.37
N MET A 242 -9.84 0.66 16.16
CA MET A 242 -10.76 0.10 15.14
C MET A 242 -10.35 -1.29 14.70
N ARG A 243 -9.04 -1.55 14.55
CA ARG A 243 -8.52 -2.88 14.20
C ARG A 243 -8.79 -3.93 15.29
N THR A 244 -8.77 -3.54 16.56
CA THR A 244 -9.10 -4.43 17.69
C THR A 244 -10.61 -4.55 17.94
N GLY A 245 -11.44 -3.90 17.13
CA GLY A 245 -12.91 -3.94 17.25
C GLY A 245 -13.50 -2.97 18.28
N ASP A 246 -12.69 -2.06 18.83
CA ASP A 246 -13.18 -1.04 19.74
C ASP A 246 -14.03 0.00 19.00
N LYS A 247 -15.06 0.50 19.70
CA LYS A 247 -15.92 1.56 19.16
C LYS A 247 -15.21 2.90 19.26
N VAL A 248 -15.09 3.59 18.13
CA VAL A 248 -14.57 4.96 18.03
C VAL A 248 -15.69 5.88 17.57
N SER A 249 -15.87 7.03 18.25
CA SER A 249 -16.83 8.04 17.83
C SER A 249 -16.28 8.89 16.67
N SER A 250 -17.17 9.31 15.76
CA SER A 250 -16.87 10.23 14.64
C SER A 250 -16.11 11.50 15.09
N ASN A 251 -16.57 12.18 16.15
CA ASN A 251 -15.91 13.40 16.66
C ASN A 251 -14.48 13.16 17.12
N LEU A 252 -14.24 12.13 17.94
CA LEU A 252 -12.89 11.79 18.43
C LEU A 252 -11.93 11.46 17.28
N LEU A 253 -12.40 10.74 16.26
CA LEU A 253 -11.62 10.45 15.07
C LEU A 253 -11.32 11.72 14.27
N GLN A 254 -12.30 12.61 14.11
CA GLN A 254 -12.13 13.88 13.44
C GLN A 254 -11.07 14.74 14.14
N ASP A 255 -11.10 14.83 15.46
CA ASP A 255 -10.10 15.57 16.26
C ASP A 255 -8.70 14.94 16.11
N ALA A 256 -8.61 13.61 16.09
CA ALA A 256 -7.38 12.89 15.87
C ALA A 256 -6.78 13.15 14.48
N ILE A 257 -7.62 13.22 13.43
CA ILE A 257 -7.19 13.55 12.06
C ILE A 257 -6.72 15.01 11.96
N LEU A 258 -7.35 15.93 12.69
CA LEU A 258 -6.97 17.35 12.70
C LEU A 258 -5.66 17.62 13.47
N THR A 259 -5.24 16.70 14.33
CA THR A 259 -3.94 16.79 15.00
C THR A 259 -2.82 16.68 13.97
N LYS A 260 -1.84 17.60 14.02
CA LYS A 260 -0.72 17.60 13.09
C LYS A 260 0.09 16.30 13.27
N PRO A 261 0.19 15.44 12.24
CA PRO A 261 0.99 14.24 12.30
C PRO A 261 2.49 14.54 12.31
N GLU A 262 3.26 13.72 13.03
CA GLU A 262 4.71 13.83 13.15
C GLU A 262 5.44 12.59 12.62
N SER A 263 4.89 11.38 12.75
CA SER A 263 5.47 10.18 12.14
C SER A 263 5.07 10.01 10.67
N SER A 264 5.91 9.30 9.92
CA SER A 264 5.68 9.07 8.50
C SER A 264 4.37 8.32 8.25
N TYR A 265 4.05 7.29 9.03
CA TYR A 265 2.80 6.53 8.88
C TYR A 265 1.57 7.37 9.26
N ALA A 266 1.65 8.21 10.31
CA ALA A 266 0.57 9.14 10.63
C ALA A 266 0.34 10.18 9.51
N HIS A 267 1.41 10.66 8.86
CA HIS A 267 1.31 11.51 7.68
C HIS A 267 0.57 10.82 6.52
N ILE A 268 0.80 9.52 6.30
CA ILE A 268 0.06 8.74 5.29
C ILE A 268 -1.44 8.76 5.62
N LEU A 269 -1.82 8.37 6.83
CA LEU A 269 -3.24 8.27 7.22
C LEU A 269 -3.95 9.62 7.13
N ASN A 270 -3.30 10.69 7.59
CA ASN A 270 -3.85 12.04 7.51
C ASN A 270 -4.03 12.48 6.04
N THR A 271 -3.02 12.28 5.20
CA THR A 271 -3.06 12.67 3.79
C THR A 271 -4.10 11.87 3.01
N ALA A 272 -4.16 10.55 3.23
CA ALA A 272 -5.11 9.65 2.60
C ALA A 272 -6.54 9.98 3.02
N SER A 273 -6.79 10.25 4.30
CA SER A 273 -8.10 10.68 4.79
C SER A 273 -8.57 11.96 4.10
N ARG A 274 -7.70 12.98 4.01
CA ARG A 274 -7.99 14.23 3.28
C ARG A 274 -8.30 13.96 1.82
N TYR A 275 -7.54 13.10 1.14
CA TYR A 275 -7.81 12.79 -0.26
C TYR A 275 -9.12 12.02 -0.47
N LEU A 276 -9.48 11.12 0.43
CA LEU A 276 -10.77 10.44 0.38
C LEU A 276 -11.93 11.41 0.59
N GLU A 277 -11.78 12.40 1.47
CA GLU A 277 -12.76 13.48 1.65
C GLU A 277 -12.94 14.29 0.37
N VAL A 278 -11.85 14.70 -0.27
CA VAL A 278 -11.88 15.38 -1.57
C VAL A 278 -12.59 14.53 -2.62
N ALA A 279 -12.30 13.23 -2.68
CA ALA A 279 -12.96 12.32 -3.61
C ALA A 279 -14.47 12.19 -3.32
N ASN A 280 -14.88 12.16 -2.05
CA ASN A 280 -16.28 12.16 -1.64
C ASN A 280 -16.97 13.47 -2.04
N GLU A 281 -16.37 14.62 -1.75
CA GLU A 281 -16.89 15.94 -2.15
C GLU A 281 -17.05 16.06 -3.67
N PHE A 282 -16.08 15.54 -4.44
CA PHE A 282 -16.20 15.49 -5.89
C PHE A 282 -17.33 14.59 -6.35
N PHE A 283 -17.45 13.41 -5.74
CA PHE A 283 -18.45 12.41 -6.09
C PHE A 283 -19.88 12.90 -5.83
N THR A 284 -20.12 13.54 -4.68
CA THR A 284 -21.46 13.98 -4.27
C THR A 284 -21.79 15.43 -4.63
N GLY A 285 -20.78 16.28 -4.84
CA GLY A 285 -20.94 17.70 -5.09
C GLY A 285 -20.67 18.09 -6.54
N ASP A 286 -20.44 19.39 -6.75
CA ASP A 286 -20.23 20.01 -8.07
C ASP A 286 -18.76 20.37 -8.36
N MET A 287 -17.83 19.77 -7.63
CA MET A 287 -16.39 19.97 -7.85
C MET A 287 -15.99 19.60 -9.28
N GLY A 288 -15.20 20.46 -9.92
CA GLY A 288 -14.65 20.22 -11.25
C GLY A 288 -13.53 19.18 -11.26
N VAL A 289 -13.26 18.57 -12.42
CA VAL A 289 -12.18 17.58 -12.59
C VAL A 289 -10.79 18.16 -12.31
N ASP A 290 -10.55 19.41 -12.71
CA ASP A 290 -9.26 20.07 -12.48
C ASP A 290 -9.06 20.47 -11.02
N GLU A 291 -10.13 20.87 -10.34
CA GLU A 291 -10.11 21.10 -8.89
C GLU A 291 -9.84 19.81 -8.12
N LEU A 292 -10.47 18.68 -8.52
CA LEU A 292 -10.16 17.36 -7.96
C LEU A 292 -8.68 17.01 -8.14
N ARG A 293 -8.13 17.18 -9.34
CA ARG A 293 -6.69 16.94 -9.60
C ARG A 293 -5.81 17.77 -8.69
N ASP A 294 -6.11 19.06 -8.56
CA ASP A 294 -5.35 19.97 -7.73
C ASP A 294 -5.37 19.56 -6.25
N ARG A 295 -6.56 19.25 -5.71
CA ARG A 295 -6.75 18.88 -4.30
C ARG A 295 -6.19 17.50 -3.94
N LEU A 296 -6.10 16.58 -4.92
CA LEU A 296 -5.38 15.30 -4.83
C LEU A 296 -3.87 15.44 -5.12
N ASP A 297 -3.40 16.67 -5.32
CA ASP A 297 -2.02 17.01 -5.66
C ASP A 297 -1.49 16.29 -6.90
N ILE A 298 -2.35 15.89 -7.85
CA ILE A 298 -1.98 15.17 -9.08
C ILE A 298 -1.15 16.08 -9.97
N GLY A 299 0.03 15.60 -10.39
CA GLY A 299 0.98 16.39 -11.18
C GLY A 299 1.79 17.42 -10.36
N LYS A 300 1.56 17.55 -9.05
CA LYS A 300 2.36 18.41 -8.17
C LYS A 300 3.57 17.68 -7.61
N MET A 301 4.66 18.43 -7.46
CA MET A 301 5.86 17.94 -6.76
C MET A 301 5.53 17.53 -5.31
N GLY A 302 6.25 16.52 -4.81
CA GLY A 302 6.26 16.13 -3.40
C GLY A 302 6.92 17.18 -2.50
N ARG A 303 6.93 16.94 -1.19
CA ARG A 303 7.56 17.85 -0.19
C ARG A 303 9.06 18.07 -0.43
N ASP A 304 9.70 17.13 -1.12
CA ASP A 304 11.11 17.11 -1.52
C ASP A 304 11.37 17.71 -2.91
N GLY A 305 10.34 18.18 -3.61
CA GLY A 305 10.47 18.69 -4.98
C GLY A 305 10.51 17.61 -6.06
N ILE A 306 10.29 16.34 -5.72
CA ILE A 306 10.28 15.22 -6.68
C ILE A 306 8.83 14.94 -7.13
N PRO A 307 8.54 14.74 -8.43
CA PRO A 307 7.21 14.34 -8.87
C PRO A 307 6.81 13.01 -8.21
N ALA A 308 5.65 12.99 -7.55
CA ALA A 308 5.06 11.76 -6.99
C ALA A 308 4.24 11.02 -8.03
#